data_AF-C0E1T0-F1
#
_entry.id   AF-C0E1T0-F1
#
_cell.length_a   1.000
_cell.length_b   1.000
_cell.length_c   1.000
_cell.angle_alpha   90.00
_cell.angle_beta   90.00
_cell.angle_gamma   90.00
#
_symmetry.space_group_name_H-M   'P 1'
#
loop_
_entity.id
_entity.type
_entity.pdbx_description
1 polymer ?
#
loop_
_entity_poly.entity_id
_entity_poly.type
_entity_poly.pdbx_seq_one_letter_code
_entity_poly.pdbx_strand_id
1 'polypeptide(L)'
;MKLNYAIGSDQGLVRGNNEDSAYAGPHLLILADGMGGHAAGEVASQLMVEHVSQLDIDPGNDDMRSMLATAADEANRSIARRIKKISRNRRHGHHAHHPVV
;
A
#
# COMPACT_ATOMS: atom_id res chain seq x y z
N MET A 1 11.45 5.55 25.88
CA MET A 1 12.24 4.60 25.05
C MET A 1 12.24 5.14 23.62
N LYS A 2 13.36 5.12 22.91
CA LYS A 2 13.45 5.55 21.50
C LYS A 2 13.80 4.34 20.64
N LEU A 3 13.04 4.07 19.58
CA LEU A 3 13.46 3.12 18.55
C LEU A 3 14.54 3.76 17.67
N ASN A 4 15.62 3.01 17.42
CA ASN A 4 16.55 3.31 16.34
C ASN A 4 16.16 2.43 15.16
N TYR A 5 15.80 3.04 14.03
CA TYR A 5 15.28 2.32 12.86
C TYR A 5 15.90 2.86 11.58
N ALA A 6 15.95 2.00 10.57
CA ALA A 6 16.32 2.33 9.21
C ALA A 6 15.39 1.56 8.27
N ILE A 7 15.15 2.14 7.09
CA ILE A 7 14.26 1.56 6.09
C ILE A 7 14.97 1.58 4.74
N GLY A 8 14.86 0.49 4.00
CA GLY A 8 15.41 0.34 2.67
C GLY A 8 14.61 -0.73 1.93
N SER A 9 14.40 -0.51 0.64
CA SER A 9 13.70 -1.45 -0.24
C SER A 9 14.44 -1.51 -1.57
N ASP A 10 14.48 -2.70 -2.18
CA ASP A 10 15.16 -2.96 -3.44
C ASP A 10 14.23 -3.78 -4.34
N GLN A 11 14.19 -3.44 -5.62
CA GLN A 11 13.34 -4.13 -6.60
C GLN A 11 13.80 -5.59 -6.84
N GLY A 12 15.05 -5.88 -6.56
CA GLY A 12 15.71 -7.13 -6.92
C GLY A 12 16.05 -7.20 -8.41
N LEU A 13 16.61 -8.34 -8.80
CA LEU A 13 17.21 -8.53 -10.14
C LEU A 13 16.23 -9.09 -11.19
N VAL A 14 15.05 -9.55 -10.77
CA VAL A 14 14.14 -10.35 -11.62
C VAL A 14 12.83 -9.62 -11.92
N ARG A 15 12.27 -8.91 -10.94
CA ARG A 15 10.99 -8.23 -11.11
C ARG A 15 11.18 -6.91 -11.86
N GLY A 16 10.19 -6.54 -12.67
CA GLY A 16 10.18 -5.30 -13.44
C GLY A 16 9.72 -4.06 -12.66
N ASN A 17 9.07 -4.25 -11.51
CA ASN A 17 8.81 -3.21 -10.52
C ASN A 17 8.94 -3.78 -9.10
N ASN A 18 8.96 -2.88 -8.12
CA ASN A 18 8.86 -3.22 -6.71
C ASN A 18 7.44 -2.91 -6.21
N GLU A 19 6.74 -3.91 -5.68
CA GLU A 19 5.39 -3.75 -5.10
C GLU A 19 5.45 -3.62 -3.57
N ASP A 20 6.63 -3.59 -2.96
CA ASP A 20 6.82 -3.47 -1.51
C ASP A 20 6.73 -1.99 -1.07
N SER A 21 6.00 -1.75 0.01
CA SER A 21 5.94 -0.44 0.69
C SER A 21 6.28 -0.61 2.17
N ALA A 22 6.97 0.37 2.75
CA ALA A 22 7.35 0.32 4.15
C ALA A 22 7.33 1.71 4.80
N TYR A 23 7.17 1.74 6.12
CA TYR A 23 7.25 2.94 6.95
C TYR A 23 7.96 2.63 8.25
N ALA A 24 8.76 3.59 8.74
CA ALA A 24 9.44 3.46 10.01
C ALA A 24 9.38 4.79 10.76
N GLY A 25 8.78 4.75 11.94
CA GLY A 25 8.57 5.88 12.84
C GLY A 25 8.98 5.56 14.27
N PRO A 26 9.00 6.58 15.16
CA PRO A 26 9.34 6.43 16.57
C PRO A 26 8.49 5.42 17.34
N HIS A 27 7.23 5.19 16.95
CA HIS A 27 6.28 4.33 17.66
C HIS A 27 5.78 3.16 16.81
N LEU A 28 5.96 3.21 15.48
CA LEU A 28 5.40 2.25 14.55
C LEU A 28 6.36 1.87 13.42
N LEU A 29 6.45 0.58 13.12
CA LEU A 29 7.15 0.03 11.96
C LEU A 29 6.14 -0.75 11.10
N ILE A 30 6.17 -0.54 9.79
CA ILE A 30 5.23 -1.14 8.83
C ILE A 30 6.00 -1.66 7.63
N LEU A 31 5.63 -2.86 7.17
CA LEU A 31 6.05 -3.44 5.91
C LEU A 31 4.81 -4.06 5.24
N ALA A 32 4.59 -3.74 3.98
CA ALA A 32 3.48 -4.25 3.17
C ALA A 32 4.02 -4.74 1.82
N ASP A 33 3.87 -6.04 1.57
CA ASP A 33 4.16 -6.68 0.27
C ASP A 33 2.93 -6.59 -0.63
N GLY A 34 3.05 -5.85 -1.73
CA GLY A 34 1.98 -5.67 -2.69
C GLY A 34 1.86 -6.86 -3.63
N MET A 35 0.64 -7.32 -3.85
CA MET A 35 0.35 -8.42 -4.77
C MET A 35 -0.76 -8.02 -5.73
N GLY A 36 -0.60 -8.25 -7.03
CA GLY A 36 -1.66 -8.00 -8.02
C GLY A 36 -1.21 -7.62 -9.42
N GLY A 37 0.10 -7.48 -9.64
CA GLY A 37 0.69 -7.24 -10.95
C GLY A 37 0.77 -5.75 -11.31
N HIS A 38 2.02 -5.30 -11.49
CA HIS A 38 2.45 -3.95 -11.83
C HIS A 38 1.74 -2.89 -10.97
N ALA A 39 0.66 -2.29 -11.47
CA ALA A 39 0.05 -1.13 -10.83
C ALA A 39 -0.93 -1.46 -9.69
N ALA A 40 -1.47 -2.68 -9.62
CA ALA A 40 -2.47 -3.01 -8.60
C ALA A 40 -1.83 -3.31 -7.25
N GLY A 41 -0.71 -4.05 -7.24
CA GLY A 41 0.03 -4.38 -6.03
C GLY A 41 0.73 -3.17 -5.43
N GLU A 42 1.40 -2.36 -6.26
CA GLU A 42 2.03 -1.09 -5.85
C GLU A 42 1.02 -0.15 -5.16
N VAL A 43 -0.14 0.07 -5.78
CA VAL A 43 -1.19 0.92 -5.19
C VAL A 43 -1.76 0.33 -3.91
N ALA A 44 -1.85 -1.01 -3.80
CA ALA A 44 -2.37 -1.66 -2.62
C ALA A 44 -1.43 -1.52 -1.42
N SER A 45 -0.14 -1.83 -1.58
CA SER A 45 0.85 -1.74 -0.50
C SER A 45 1.04 -0.29 -0.05
N GLN A 46 1.08 0.66 -0.98
CA GLN A 46 1.19 2.09 -0.66
C GLN A 46 -0.01 2.56 0.18
N LEU A 47 -1.23 2.26 -0.23
CA LEU A 47 -2.43 2.67 0.50
C LEU A 47 -2.49 2.05 1.90
N MET A 48 -2.03 0.81 2.07
CA MET A 48 -1.94 0.16 3.38
C MET A 48 -1.00 0.94 4.30
N VAL A 49 0.23 1.21 3.84
CA VAL A 49 1.22 1.96 4.62
C VAL A 49 0.71 3.37 4.94
N GLU A 50 0.12 4.07 3.99
CA GLU A 50 -0.42 5.42 4.20
C GLU A 50 -1.47 5.46 5.31
N HIS A 51 -2.43 4.53 5.33
CA HIS A 51 -3.49 4.52 6.35
C HIS A 51 -2.94 4.14 7.73
N VAL A 52 -2.11 3.11 7.79
CA VAL A 52 -1.60 2.59 9.07
C VAL A 52 -0.54 3.52 9.68
N SER A 53 0.24 4.23 8.86
CA SER A 53 1.24 5.20 9.34
C SER A 53 0.65 6.37 10.14
N GLN A 54 -0.65 6.65 9.98
CA GLN A 54 -1.35 7.66 10.78
C GLN A 54 -1.44 7.30 12.27
N LEU A 55 -1.18 6.04 12.62
CA LEU A 55 -1.12 5.54 13.99
C LEU A 55 0.27 5.67 14.62
N ASP A 56 1.26 6.25 13.93
CA ASP A 56 2.57 6.57 14.51
C ASP A 56 2.49 7.77 15.47
N ILE A 57 1.71 7.59 16.52
CA ILE A 57 1.54 8.51 17.63
C ILE A 57 2.01 7.81 18.91
N ASP A 58 2.28 8.58 19.96
CA ASP A 58 2.53 7.99 21.27
C ASP A 58 1.25 7.29 21.77
N PRO A 59 1.25 5.95 21.92
CA PRO A 59 0.03 5.21 22.23
C PRO A 59 -0.51 5.47 23.64
N GLY A 60 0.30 5.98 24.56
CA GLY A 60 -0.12 6.12 25.96
C GLY A 60 -0.75 4.83 26.52
N ASN A 61 -2.04 4.90 26.88
CA ASN A 61 -2.86 3.78 27.35
C ASN A 61 -3.92 3.31 26.32
N ASP A 62 -3.88 3.80 25.09
CA ASP A 62 -4.87 3.46 24.07
C ASP A 62 -4.71 2.00 23.60
N ASP A 63 -5.84 1.38 23.21
CA ASP A 63 -5.83 0.02 22.66
C ASP A 63 -5.30 0.02 21.22
N MET A 64 -3.97 0.02 21.11
CA MET A 64 -3.25 0.01 19.84
C MET A 64 -3.64 -1.18 18.95
N ARG A 65 -4.08 -2.31 19.52
CA ARG A 65 -4.56 -3.45 18.71
C ARG A 65 -5.86 -3.11 17.99
N SER A 66 -6.81 -2.50 18.70
CA SER A 66 -8.08 -2.07 18.12
C SER A 66 -7.88 -0.97 17.07
N MET A 67 -6.97 -0.03 17.33
CA MET A 67 -6.61 1.03 16.37
C MET A 67 -5.99 0.46 15.10
N LEU A 68 -5.02 -0.46 15.24
CA LEU A 68 -4.40 -1.15 14.10
C LEU A 68 -5.43 -1.94 13.28
N ALA A 69 -6.33 -2.67 13.95
CA ALA A 69 -7.39 -3.41 13.27
C ALA A 69 -8.31 -2.49 12.49
N THR A 70 -8.69 -1.34 13.07
CA THR A 70 -9.55 -0.35 12.42
C THR A 70 -8.86 0.27 11.20
N ALA A 71 -7.60 0.68 11.34
CA ALA A 71 -6.83 1.27 10.23
C ALA A 71 -6.60 0.26 9.09
N ALA A 72 -6.31 -1.00 9.41
CA ALA A 72 -6.15 -2.05 8.40
C ALA A 72 -7.47 -2.31 7.64
N ASP A 73 -8.60 -2.31 8.34
CA ASP A 73 -9.92 -2.47 7.73
C ASP A 73 -10.29 -1.28 6.82
N GLU A 74 -9.97 -0.06 7.25
CA GLU A 74 -10.15 1.14 6.44
C GLU A 74 -9.28 1.14 5.18
N ALA A 75 -8.01 0.78 5.35
CA ALA A 75 -7.08 0.61 4.24
C ALA A 75 -7.61 -0.41 3.24
N ASN A 76 -8.06 -1.58 3.70
CA ASN A 76 -8.60 -2.63 2.85
C ASN A 76 -9.84 -2.17 2.06
N ARG A 77 -10.75 -1.42 2.71
CA ARG A 77 -11.90 -0.79 2.03
C ARG A 77 -11.45 0.25 1.00
N SER A 78 -10.41 1.03 1.31
CA SER A 78 -9.84 2.04 0.40
C SER A 78 -9.23 1.39 -0.86
N ILE A 79 -8.41 0.35 -0.66
CA ILE A 79 -7.80 -0.46 -1.72
C ILE A 79 -8.88 -1.06 -2.62
N ALA A 80 -9.89 -1.72 -2.05
CA ALA A 80 -10.98 -2.32 -2.83
C ALA A 80 -11.73 -1.28 -3.69
N ARG A 81 -11.96 -0.07 -3.16
CA ARG A 81 -12.56 1.04 -3.93
C ARG A 81 -11.65 1.53 -5.04
N ARG A 82 -10.35 1.67 -4.78
CA ARG A 82 -9.37 2.16 -5.76
C ARG A 82 -9.14 1.17 -6.89
N ILE A 83 -8.97 -0.11 -6.58
CA ILE A 83 -8.81 -1.19 -7.57
C ILE A 83 -10.04 -1.30 -8.47
N LYS A 84 -11.26 -1.20 -7.91
CA LYS A 84 -12.50 -1.17 -8.72
C LYS A 84 -12.51 -0.02 -9.74
N LYS A 85 -11.99 1.15 -9.39
CA LYS A 85 -11.87 2.29 -10.31
C LYS A 85 -10.81 2.05 -11.39
N ILE A 86 -9.64 1.52 -11.01
CA ILE A 86 -8.54 1.22 -11.94
C ILE A 86 -8.98 0.16 -12.97
N SER A 87 -9.61 -0.93 -12.50
CA SER A 87 -10.13 -1.99 -13.37
C SER A 87 -11.20 -1.47 -14.36
N ARG A 88 -12.08 -0.57 -13.90
CA ARG A 88 -13.07 0.09 -14.77
C ARG A 88 -12.41 0.96 -15.84
N ASN A 89 -11.43 1.79 -15.49
CA ASN A 89 -10.74 2.66 -16.46
C ASN A 89 -9.96 1.86 -17.51
N ARG A 90 -9.34 0.72 -17.13
CA ARG A 90 -8.61 -0.14 -18.07
C ARG A 90 -9.53 -0.82 -19.09
N ARG A 91 -10.76 -1.19 -18.71
CA ARG A 91 -11.74 -1.77 -19.65
C ARG A 91 -12.26 -0.78 -20.69
N HIS A 92 -12.26 0.52 -20.40
CA HIS A 92 -12.72 1.55 -21.34
C HIS A 92 -11.61 2.09 -22.26
N GLY A 93 -10.33 1.82 -21.95
CA GLY A 93 -9.18 2.30 -22.72
C GLY A 93 -8.65 1.36 -23.81
N HIS A 94 -9.28 0.19 -24.03
CA HIS A 94 -8.78 -0.84 -24.97
C HIS A 94 -9.53 -0.90 -26.32
N HIS A 95 -10.26 0.17 -26.70
CA HIS A 95 -10.99 0.24 -27.98
C HIS A 95 -10.50 1.32 -28.97
N ALA A 96 -9.29 1.87 -28.80
CA ALA A 96 -8.74 2.81 -29.76
C ALA A 96 -7.35 2.36 -30.25
N HIS A 97 -7.24 2.27 -31.59
CA HIS A 97 -6.04 2.08 -32.41
C HIS A 97 -5.61 0.66 -32.80
N HIS A 98 -6.29 0.15 -33.84
CA HIS A 98 -5.60 -0.32 -35.03
C HIS A 98 -6.39 0.14 -36.28
N PRO A 99 -5.93 1.15 -37.04
CA PRO A 99 -6.34 1.31 -38.42
C PRO A 99 -5.46 0.41 -39.32
N VAL A 100 -6.12 -0.06 -40.37
CA VAL A 100 -5.69 -0.83 -41.54
C VAL A 100 -4.30 -0.46 -42.06
N VAL A 101 -3.49 -1.47 -42.36
CA VAL A 101 -2.85 -1.67 -43.69
C VAL A 101 -2.89 -3.15 -44.03
#